data_AF-A0A5C5Z7C3-F1
#
_entry.id   AF-A0A5C5Z7C3-F1
#
_cell.length_a   1.000
_cell.length_b   1.000
_cell.length_c   1.000
_cell.angle_alpha   90.00
_cell.angle_beta   90.00
_cell.angle_gamma   90.00
#
_symmetry.space_group_name_H-M   'P 1'
#
loop_
_entity.id
_entity.type
_entity.pdbx_description
1 polymer ?
#
loop_
_entity_poly.entity_id
_entity_poly.type
_entity_poly.pdbx_seq_one_letter_code
_entity_poly.pdbx_strand_id
1 'polypeptide(L)'
;MQIYGPFRLSTAQNAGGVQRSQAQSPQQLTPKKTAAPVDQLDLSSAASGINRLEGAVAGGGEIRIDKVADIRRQIADGSYDTPEKLDAALDRMLDQFA
;
A
#
# COMPACT_ATOMS: atom_id res chain seq x y z
N MET A 1 -41.10 21.72 -4.07
CA MET A 1 -40.14 20.63 -3.78
C MET A 1 -40.88 19.31 -3.72
N GLN A 2 -40.62 18.41 -4.66
CA GLN A 2 -41.15 17.04 -4.66
C GLN A 2 -40.00 16.13 -5.10
N ILE A 3 -39.51 15.30 -4.18
CA ILE A 3 -38.49 14.28 -4.44
C ILE A 3 -39.25 12.98 -4.68
N TYR A 4 -39.20 12.46 -5.91
CA TYR A 4 -39.78 11.17 -6.26
C TYR A 4 -38.65 10.14 -6.33
N GLY A 5 -38.60 9.23 -5.36
CA GLY A 5 -37.67 8.11 -5.34
C GLY A 5 -38.36 6.82 -5.83
N PRO A 6 -37.72 5.98 -6.67
CA PRO A 6 -38.28 4.69 -7.01
C PRO A 6 -38.05 3.69 -5.87
N PHE A 7 -39.12 3.37 -5.15
CA PHE A 7 -39.17 2.20 -4.28
C PHE A 7 -38.89 0.93 -5.11
N ARG A 8 -38.05 0.04 -4.59
CA ARG A 8 -37.87 -1.33 -5.08
C ARG A 8 -38.11 -2.28 -3.91
N LEU A 9 -39.34 -2.78 -3.81
CA LEU A 9 -39.67 -3.96 -3.01
C LEU A 9 -39.07 -5.17 -3.74
N SER A 10 -38.15 -5.90 -3.08
CA SER A 10 -37.78 -7.26 -3.49
C SER A 10 -38.30 -8.22 -2.43
N THR A 11 -39.47 -8.79 -2.68
CA THR A 11 -39.98 -9.97 -1.99
C THR A 11 -39.53 -11.20 -2.77
N ALA A 12 -38.56 -11.96 -2.25
CA ALA A 12 -38.33 -13.34 -2.67
C ALA A 12 -38.21 -14.18 -1.40
N GLN A 13 -39.37 -14.66 -0.96
CA GLN A 13 -39.53 -15.66 0.08
C GLN A 13 -39.46 -17.02 -0.63
N ASN A 14 -38.40 -17.79 -0.42
CA ASN A 14 -38.37 -19.19 -0.85
C ASN A 14 -38.71 -20.08 0.35
N ALA A 15 -39.81 -20.81 0.22
CA ALA A 15 -40.30 -21.76 1.18
C ALA A 15 -39.81 -23.17 0.82
N GLY A 16 -39.33 -23.90 1.83
CA GLY A 16 -39.35 -25.37 1.85
C GLY A 16 -37.99 -26.08 1.78
N GLY A 17 -37.52 -26.58 2.91
CA GLY A 17 -36.43 -27.55 2.98
C GLY A 17 -35.84 -27.68 4.39
N VAL A 18 -36.42 -28.57 5.20
CA VAL A 18 -35.99 -28.86 6.57
C VAL A 18 -34.88 -29.92 6.57
N GLN A 19 -33.82 -29.64 7.34
CA GLN A 19 -32.82 -30.54 7.96
C GLN A 19 -31.73 -31.21 7.09
N ARG A 20 -30.50 -30.75 7.28
CA ARG A 20 -29.44 -31.61 7.85
C ARG A 20 -28.43 -30.76 8.63
N SER A 21 -28.39 -30.94 9.94
CA SER A 21 -27.41 -30.34 10.84
C SER A 21 -26.02 -30.89 10.53
N GLN A 22 -25.24 -30.16 9.72
CA GLN A 22 -23.80 -30.33 9.68
C GLN A 22 -23.20 -29.75 10.96
N ALA A 23 -22.27 -30.49 11.55
CA ALA A 23 -21.46 -30.04 12.67
C ALA A 23 -20.79 -28.71 12.32
N GLN A 24 -21.01 -27.70 13.16
CA GLN A 24 -20.37 -26.40 13.05
C GLN A 24 -18.86 -26.58 13.24
N SER A 25 -18.09 -26.46 12.16
CA SER A 25 -16.68 -26.09 12.23
C SER A 25 -16.55 -24.80 13.05
N PRO A 26 -15.55 -24.68 13.96
CA PRO A 26 -15.39 -23.49 14.78
C PRO A 26 -15.34 -22.27 13.86
N GLN A 27 -16.37 -21.44 13.96
CA GLN A 27 -16.44 -20.16 13.27
C GLN A 27 -15.31 -19.32 13.83
N GLN A 28 -14.18 -19.33 13.11
CA GLN A 28 -13.16 -18.32 13.27
C GLN A 28 -13.87 -16.99 13.16
N LEU A 29 -13.93 -16.29 14.30
CA LEU A 29 -14.34 -14.91 14.39
C LEU A 29 -13.31 -14.09 13.62
N THR A 30 -13.40 -14.10 12.29
CA THR A 30 -12.73 -13.08 11.49
C THR A 30 -13.47 -11.80 11.86
N PRO A 31 -12.82 -10.82 12.51
CA PRO A 31 -13.47 -9.54 12.75
C PRO A 31 -13.89 -9.01 11.39
N LYS A 32 -15.20 -8.89 11.18
CA LYS A 32 -15.75 -8.24 10.00
C LYS A 32 -15.30 -6.80 10.11
N LYS A 33 -14.16 -6.47 9.48
CA LYS A 33 -13.71 -5.08 9.32
C LYS A 33 -14.88 -4.35 8.71
N THR A 34 -15.53 -3.50 9.50
CA THR A 34 -16.45 -2.50 8.98
C THR A 34 -15.67 -1.74 7.91
N ALA A 35 -16.14 -1.85 6.66
CA ALA A 35 -15.51 -1.16 5.56
C ALA A 35 -15.54 0.34 5.89
N ALA A 36 -14.37 0.91 6.19
CA ALA A 36 -14.24 2.35 6.29
C ALA A 36 -14.61 2.96 4.93
N PRO A 37 -15.18 4.17 4.88
CA PRO A 37 -15.38 4.89 3.64
C PRO A 37 -14.07 4.87 2.84
N VAL A 38 -14.12 4.32 1.63
CA VAL A 38 -12.95 4.24 0.76
C VAL A 38 -12.90 5.55 -0.01
N ASP A 39 -11.92 6.40 0.34
CA ASP A 39 -11.62 7.60 -0.43
C ASP A 39 -11.02 7.19 -1.79
N GLN A 40 -11.55 7.74 -2.88
CA GLN A 40 -11.09 7.44 -4.24
C GLN A 40 -10.20 8.59 -4.72
N LEU A 41 -8.91 8.31 -4.84
CA LEU A 41 -7.93 9.22 -5.41
C LEU A 41 -7.71 8.87 -6.89
N ASP A 42 -8.14 9.74 -7.80
CA ASP A 42 -7.81 9.65 -9.22
C ASP A 42 -6.53 10.45 -9.50
N LEU A 43 -5.44 9.73 -9.78
CA LEU A 43 -4.15 10.34 -10.11
C LEU A 43 -4.08 10.53 -11.63
N SER A 44 -3.66 11.73 -12.05
CA SER A 44 -3.50 12.03 -13.47
C SER A 44 -2.55 11.04 -14.17
N SER A 45 -2.77 10.81 -15.46
CA SER A 45 -1.97 9.89 -16.27
C SER A 45 -0.48 10.26 -16.27
N ALA A 46 -0.15 11.55 -16.13
CA ALA A 46 1.22 12.03 -15.97
C ALA A 46 1.86 11.60 -14.64
N ALA A 47 1.13 11.68 -13.52
CA ALA A 47 1.62 11.26 -12.20
C ALA A 47 1.84 9.73 -12.12
N SER A 48 0.98 8.95 -12.77
CA SER A 48 1.15 7.50 -12.90
C SER A 48 2.41 7.11 -13.69
N GLY A 49 2.85 7.97 -14.60
CA GLY A 49 4.10 7.81 -15.36
C GLY A 49 5.34 8.07 -14.52
N ILE A 50 5.32 9.10 -13.68
CA ILE A 50 6.45 9.51 -12.84
C ILE A 50 6.79 8.43 -11.81
N ASN A 51 5.80 7.76 -11.20
CA ASN A 51 6.08 6.69 -10.23
C ASN A 51 6.80 5.48 -10.88
N ARG A 52 6.56 5.23 -12.17
CA ARG A 52 7.34 4.22 -12.93
C ARG A 52 8.76 4.67 -13.24
N LEU A 53 8.98 5.98 -13.37
CA LEU A 53 10.29 6.58 -13.62
C LEU A 53 11.11 6.71 -12.31
N GLU A 54 10.47 6.94 -11.17
CA GLU A 54 11.09 6.89 -9.82
C GLU A 54 11.57 5.49 -9.43
N GLY A 55 10.89 4.44 -9.92
CA GLY A 55 11.41 3.06 -9.86
C GLY A 55 12.74 2.88 -10.62
N ALA A 56 13.06 3.77 -11.55
CA ALA A 56 14.38 3.94 -12.12
C ALA A 56 15.16 4.99 -11.31
N VAL A 57 15.41 4.65 -10.04
CA VAL A 57 16.33 5.34 -9.10
C VAL A 57 17.43 6.05 -9.87
N ALA A 58 17.62 7.35 -9.61
CA ALA A 58 18.63 8.23 -10.21
C ALA A 58 19.91 7.48 -10.66
N GLY A 59 19.93 7.01 -11.91
CA GLY A 59 20.92 6.03 -12.38
C GLY A 59 20.42 4.89 -13.26
N GLY A 60 19.13 4.83 -13.59
CA GLY A 60 18.61 3.90 -14.60
C GLY A 60 18.41 2.49 -14.03
N GLY A 61 17.17 2.19 -13.65
CA GLY A 61 16.52 0.87 -13.67
C GLY A 61 17.04 -0.27 -12.78
N GLU A 62 18.36 -0.44 -12.65
CA GLU A 62 18.94 -1.64 -12.08
C GLU A 62 19.61 -1.41 -10.71
N ILE A 63 19.40 -2.35 -9.79
CA ILE A 63 20.18 -2.40 -8.55
C ILE A 63 21.64 -2.65 -8.90
N ARG A 64 22.50 -1.69 -8.59
CA ARG A 64 23.95 -1.83 -8.72
C ARG A 64 24.50 -2.76 -7.65
N ILE A 65 24.43 -4.07 -7.88
CA ILE A 65 24.82 -5.13 -6.93
C ILE A 65 26.24 -4.91 -6.39
N ASP A 66 27.20 -4.52 -7.25
CA ASP A 66 28.58 -4.26 -6.84
C ASP A 66 28.68 -3.10 -5.83
N LYS A 67 27.92 -2.01 -6.06
CA LYS A 67 27.87 -0.87 -5.15
C LYS A 67 27.27 -1.28 -3.80
N VAL A 68 26.23 -2.10 -3.83
CA VAL A 68 25.58 -2.60 -2.60
C VAL A 68 26.54 -3.50 -1.82
N ALA A 69 27.27 -4.39 -2.50
CA ALA A 69 28.26 -5.25 -1.85
C ALA A 69 29.39 -4.45 -1.20
N ASP A 70 29.90 -3.42 -1.87
CA ASP A 70 30.93 -2.53 -1.34
C ASP A 70 30.43 -1.74 -0.12
N ILE A 71 29.25 -1.11 -0.22
CA ILE A 71 28.63 -0.40 0.90
C ILE A 71 28.42 -1.33 2.10
N ARG A 72 27.94 -2.56 1.88
CA ARG A 72 27.78 -3.55 2.95
C ARG A 72 29.08 -3.87 3.66
N ARG A 73 30.19 -3.98 2.92
CA ARG A 73 31.52 -4.18 3.50
C ARG A 73 31.95 -2.97 4.34
N GLN A 74 31.79 -1.75 3.83
CA GLN A 74 32.11 -0.52 4.56
C GLN A 74 31.31 -0.40 5.87
N ILE A 75 30.04 -0.80 5.86
CA ILE A 75 29.19 -0.82 7.05
C ILE A 75 29.67 -1.86 8.05
N ALA A 76 30.01 -3.07 7.59
CA ALA A 76 30.52 -4.13 8.45
C ALA A 76 31.88 -3.78 9.08
N ASP A 77 32.72 -3.03 8.36
CA ASP A 77 34.01 -2.52 8.82
C ASP A 77 33.88 -1.30 9.74
N GLY A 78 32.72 -0.63 9.74
CA GLY A 78 32.47 0.60 10.49
C GLY A 78 33.02 1.87 9.83
N SER A 79 33.64 1.77 8.65
CA SER A 79 34.17 2.91 7.89
C SER A 79 33.11 3.66 7.08
N TYR A 80 31.86 3.20 7.08
CA TYR A 80 30.78 3.85 6.33
C TYR A 80 30.38 5.21 6.91
N ASP A 81 30.34 5.35 8.23
CA ASP A 81 29.84 6.53 8.93
C ASP A 81 30.96 7.54 9.18
N THR A 82 31.15 8.45 8.24
CA THR A 82 32.09 9.57 8.37
C THR A 82 31.33 10.87 8.63
N PRO A 83 31.92 11.85 9.34
CA PRO A 83 31.23 13.11 9.64
C PRO A 83 30.74 13.82 8.37
N GLU A 84 31.50 13.77 7.28
CA GLU A 84 31.13 14.40 6.01
C GLU A 84 29.91 13.73 5.36
N LYS A 85 29.78 12.40 5.49
CA LYS A 85 28.61 11.67 5.00
C LYS A 85 27.37 11.95 5.84
N LEU A 86 27.54 12.18 7.15
CA LEU A 86 26.44 12.52 8.05
C LEU A 86 25.92 13.94 7.77
N ASP A 87 26.80 14.91 7.58
CA ASP A 87 26.42 16.28 7.19
C ASP A 87 25.66 16.27 5.86
N ALA A 88 26.20 15.57 4.85
CA ALA A 88 25.53 15.46 3.56
C ALA A 88 24.20 14.69 3.62
N ALA A 89 24.06 13.73 4.54
CA ALA A 89 22.80 13.03 4.76
C ALA A 89 21.76 13.94 5.41
N LEU A 90 22.17 14.77 6.36
CA LEU A 90 21.31 15.76 7.00
C LEU A 90 20.82 16.80 5.99
N ASP A 91 21.72 17.35 5.17
CA ASP A 91 21.35 18.31 4.12
C ASP A 91 20.31 17.73 3.15
N ARG A 92 20.52 16.50 2.66
CA ARG A 92 19.55 15.82 1.77
C ARG A 92 18.22 15.53 2.47
N MET A 93 18.26 15.19 3.76
CA MET A 93 17.05 14.97 4.54
C MET A 93 16.22 16.26 4.63
N LEU A 94 16.87 17.40 4.88
CA LEU A 94 16.19 18.69 4.96
C LEU A 94 15.65 19.14 3.59
N ASP A 95 16.41 18.93 2.52
CA ASP A 95 15.98 19.21 1.14
C ASP A 95 14.74 18.40 0.75
N GLN A 96 14.58 17.18 1.27
CA GLN A 96 13.37 16.36 1.05
C GLN A 96 12.11 16.92 1.71
N PHE A 97 12.25 17.71 2.79
CA PHE A 97 11.12 18.28 3.53
C PHE A 97 10.75 19.72 3.13
N ALA A 98 11.62 20.39 2.36
CA ALA A 98 11.40 21.74 1.84
C ALA A 98 10.49 21.72 0.60
#